data_AF-A0A392UZW4-F1
#
_entry.id   AF-A0A392UZW4-F1
#
_cell.length_a   1.000
_cell.length_b   1.000
_cell.length_c   1.000
_cell.angle_alpha   90.00
_cell.angle_beta   90.00
_cell.angle_gamma   90.00
#
_symmetry.space_group_name_H-M   'P 1'
#
loop_
_entity.id
_entity.type
_entity.pdbx_description
1 polymer ?
#
loop_
_entity_poly.entity_id
_entity_poly.type
_entity_poly.pdbx_seq_one_letter_code
_entity_poly.pdbx_strand_id
1 'polypeptide(L)' 'WNEYRRTDLEEYQAIMDRNEVVFYEQYEAHTRAQEEAQRAAASASTPAGHGEQMFTYGELGLDDSPGFRNFMDP' A
#
# COMPACT_ATOMS: atom_id res chain seq x y z
N TRP A 1 2.00 -41.56 16.91
CA TRP A 1 1.69 -40.28 17.60
C TRP A 1 2.87 -39.33 17.66
N ASN A 2 4.07 -39.72 18.11
CA ASN A 2 5.23 -38.81 18.13
C ASN A 2 5.81 -38.51 16.74
N GLU A 3 5.89 -39.51 15.85
CA GLU A 3 6.35 -39.29 14.46
C GLU A 3 5.40 -38.37 13.68
N TYR A 4 4.09 -38.61 13.76
CA TYR A 4 3.09 -37.77 13.07
C TYR A 4 3.21 -36.29 13.46
N ARG A 5 3.41 -35.99 14.75
CA ARG A 5 3.63 -34.61 15.24
C ARG A 5 4.94 -33.99 14.75
N ARG A 6 5.97 -34.81 14.53
CA ARG A 6 7.26 -34.33 14.05
C ARG A 6 7.19 -33.94 12.57
N THR A 7 6.56 -34.79 11.76
CA THR A 7 6.35 -34.52 10.33
C THR A 7 5.48 -33.28 10.13
N ASP A 8 4.38 -33.14 10.86
CA ASP A 8 3.51 -31.95 10.81
C ASP A 8 4.28 -30.65 11.13
N LEU A 9 5.18 -30.70 12.12
CA LEU A 9 5.99 -29.54 12.50
C LEU A 9 7.02 -29.18 11.42
N GLU A 10 7.66 -30.18 10.81
CA GLU A 10 8.62 -30.01 9.73
C GLU A 10 7.94 -29.41 8.48
N GLU A 11 6.73 -29.86 8.14
CA GLU A 11 5.94 -29.30 7.04
C GLU A 11 5.48 -27.87 7.33
N TYR A 12 4.97 -27.60 8.54
CA TYR A 12 4.57 -26.26 8.95
C TYR A 12 5.75 -25.29 8.87
N GLN A 13 6.92 -25.70 9.35
CA GLN A 13 8.13 -24.86 9.29
C GLN A 13 8.53 -24.57 7.85
N ALA A 14 8.54 -25.57 6.97
CA ALA A 14 8.88 -25.38 5.56
C ALA A 14 7.90 -24.42 4.84
N ILE A 15 6.61 -24.48 5.19
CA ILE A 15 5.60 -23.54 4.67
C ILE A 15 5.85 -22.13 5.21
N MET A 16 6.17 -21.99 6.50
CA MET A 16 6.48 -20.70 7.11
C MET A 16 7.73 -20.06 6.50
N ASP A 17 8.81 -20.83 6.33
CA ASP A 17 10.06 -20.35 5.73
C ASP A 17 9.81 -19.86 4.29
N ARG A 18 9.01 -20.59 3.51
CA ARG A 18 8.62 -20.17 2.16
C ARG A 18 7.79 -18.88 2.17
N ASN A 19 6.83 -18.77 3.10
CA ASN A 19 5.98 -17.59 3.20
C ASN A 19 6.77 -16.35 3.64
N GLU A 20 7.74 -16.52 4.53
CA GLU A 20 8.63 -15.44 4.97
C GLU A 20 9.39 -14.85 3.79
N VAL A 21 9.99 -15.69 2.94
CA VAL A 21 10.70 -15.22 1.73
C VAL A 21 9.78 -14.43 0.80
N VAL A 22 8.58 -14.96 0.51
CA VAL A 22 7.61 -14.30 -0.37
C VAL A 22 7.12 -12.98 0.23
N PHE A 23 6.92 -12.93 1.54
CA PHE A 23 6.48 -11.73 2.23
C PHE A 23 7.49 -10.59 2.07
N TYR A 24 8.78 -10.84 2.32
CA TYR A 24 9.81 -9.82 2.19
C TYR A 24 10.02 -9.37 0.74
N GLU A 25 10.02 -10.29 -0.21
CA GLU A 25 10.13 -9.95 -1.63
C GLU A 25 8.99 -9.03 -2.09
N GLN A 26 7.75 -9.37 -1.72
CA GLN A 26 6.59 -8.57 -2.08
C GLN A 26 6.56 -7.23 -1.34
N TYR A 27 6.94 -7.21 -0.06
CA TYR A 27 7.01 -5.99 0.72
C TYR A 27 8.01 -5.00 0.11
N GLU A 28 9.22 -5.45 -0.22
CA GLU A 28 10.24 -4.61 -0.88
C GLU A 28 9.80 -4.14 -2.26
N ALA A 29 9.16 -5.01 -3.06
CA ALA A 29 8.60 -4.63 -4.35
C ALA A 29 7.54 -3.53 -4.19
N HIS A 30 6.64 -3.65 -3.22
CA HIS A 30 5.62 -2.64 -2.92
C HIS A 30 6.25 -1.32 -2.47
N THR A 31 7.20 -1.34 -1.52
CA THR A 31 7.88 -0.13 -1.03
C THR A 31 8.59 0.61 -2.15
N ARG A 32 9.30 -0.11 -3.03
CA ARG A 32 9.98 0.49 -4.18
C ARG A 32 9.00 1.10 -5.19
N ALA A 33 7.91 0.40 -5.52
CA ALA A 33 6.89 0.91 -6.42
C ALA A 33 6.20 2.17 -5.85
N GLN A 34 5.93 2.18 -4.55
CA GLN A 34 5.34 3.33 -3.86
C GLN A 34 6.30 4.53 -3.86
N GLU A 35 7.59 4.33 -3.57
CA GLU A 35 8.60 5.38 -3.61
C GLU A 35 8.77 5.96 -5.02
N GLU A 36 8.81 5.11 -6.05
CA GLU A 36 8.90 5.54 -7.43
C GLU A 36 7.66 6.34 -7.86
N ALA A 37 6.46 5.91 -7.47
CA ALA A 37 5.22 6.65 -7.70
C ALA A 37 5.24 8.03 -7.02
N GLN A 38 5.71 8.12 -5.78
CA GLN A 38 5.88 9.40 -5.08
C GLN A 38 6.90 10.29 -5.78
N ARG A 39 8.02 9.74 -6.22
CA ARG A 39 9.07 10.47 -6.95
C ARG A 39 8.59 10.96 -8.31
N ALA A 40 7.80 10.16 -9.04
CA ALA A 40 7.17 10.56 -10.28
C ALA A 40 6.15 11.68 -10.05
N ALA A 41 5.31 11.58 -9.02
CA ALA A 41 4.37 12.63 -8.64
C ALA A 41 5.08 13.95 -8.28
N ALA A 42 6.18 13.89 -7.51
CA ALA A 42 6.98 15.06 -7.17
C ALA A 42 7.67 15.68 -8.40
N SER A 43 8.12 14.84 -9.33
CA SER A 43 8.77 15.29 -10.58
C SER A 43 7.78 15.88 -11.59
N ALA A 44 6.52 15.42 -11.60
CA ALA A 44 5.43 16.00 -12.38
C ALA A 44 4.95 17.35 -11.81
N SER A 45 5.29 17.64 -10.55
CA SER A 45 4.96 18.88 -9.85
C SER A 45 5.93 20.02 -10.21
N THR A 46 6.16 20.26 -11.50
CA THR A 46 6.68 21.55 -11.97
C THR A 46 5.56 22.60 -11.93
N PRO A 47 5.71 23.74 -11.25
CA PRO A 47 4.81 24.87 -11.42
C PRO A 47 5.06 25.47 -12.81
N ALA A 48 4.40 24.91 -13.84
CA ALA A 48 4.27 25.59 -15.12
C ALA A 48 3.47 26.86 -14.84
N GLY A 49 4.14 28.01 -14.86
CA GLY A 49 3.59 29.32 -14.53
C GLY A 49 2.15 29.48 -15.03
N HIS A 50 1.20 29.28 -14.12
CA HIS A 50 -0.19 29.61 -14.32
C HIS A 50 -0.44 30.79 -13.41
N GLY A 51 -0.64 31.95 -14.02
CA GLY A 51 -1.23 33.09 -13.34
C GLY A 51 -2.47 32.60 -12.62
N GLU A 52 -2.45 32.77 -11.30
CA GLU A 52 -3.55 32.73 -10.35
C GLU A 52 -4.93 32.48 -10.96
N GLN A 53 -5.26 31.21 -11.19
CA GLN A 53 -6.66 30.78 -11.27
C GLN A 53 -6.91 29.99 -10.00
N MET A 54 -7.36 30.73 -8.98
CA MET A 54 -7.79 30.15 -7.71
C MET A 54 -9.11 29.41 -7.93
N PHE A 55 -9.04 28.12 -8.24
CA PHE A 55 -10.20 27.24 -8.15
C PHE A 55 -10.50 26.97 -6.67
N THR A 56 -11.73 27.26 -6.25
CA THR A 56 -12.17 26.93 -4.88
C THR A 56 -12.56 25.47 -4.79
N TYR A 57 -12.39 24.84 -3.62
CA TYR A 57 -12.67 23.40 -3.40
C TYR A 57 -14.08 22.95 -3.85
N GLY A 58 -15.05 23.86 -3.89
CA GLY A 58 -16.40 23.60 -4.41
C GLY A 58 -16.50 23.51 -5.94
N GLU A 59 -15.61 24.17 -6.70
CA GLU A 59 -15.63 24.14 -8.17
C GLU A 59 -14.97 22.87 -8.73
N LEU A 60 -14.05 22.26 -7.97
CA LEU A 60 -13.38 21.01 -8.33
C LEU A 60 -14.18 19.75 -7.98
N GLY A 61 -15.40 19.88 -7.43
CA GLY A 61 -16.22 18.74 -7.00
C GLY A 61 -15.58 17.91 -5.88
N LEU A 62 -14.56 18.43 -5.20
CA LEU A 62 -13.82 17.77 -4.12
C LEU A 62 -14.56 17.82 -2.78
N ASP A 63 -15.57 18.69 -2.67
CA ASP A 63 -16.42 18.83 -1.48
C ASP A 63 -17.46 17.70 -1.35
N ASP A 64 -17.72 16.95 -2.43
CA ASP A 64 -18.59 15.76 -2.39
C ASP A 64 -17.76 14.54 -1.98
N SER A 65 -17.15 14.62 -0.80
CA SER A 65 -16.54 13.47 -0.15
C SER A 65 -17.68 12.57 0.32
N PRO A 66 -17.90 11.35 -0.26
CA PRO A 66 -18.73 10.37 0.39
C PRO A 66 -18.04 10.07 1.70
N GLY A 67 -18.58 10.58 2.81
CA GLY A 67 -17.98 10.43 4.13
C GLY A 67 -17.53 8.99 4.30
N PHE A 68 -16.22 8.78 4.41
CA PHE A 68 -15.66 7.46 4.67
C PHE A 68 -16.29 6.99 5.97
N ARG A 69 -17.26 6.08 5.89
CA ARG A 69 -17.69 5.31 7.04
C ARG A 69 -16.50 4.43 7.38
N ASN A 70 -15.75 4.84 8.40
CA ASN A 70 -14.75 3.99 9.01
C ASN A 70 -15.46 2.69 9.38
N PHE A 71 -14.96 1.56 8.91
CA PHE A 71 -15.48 0.23 9.27
C PHE A 71 -15.35 -0.05 10.79
N MET A 72 -14.70 0.85 11.52
CA MET A 72 -14.47 0.84 12.96
C MET A 72 -15.14 2.03 13.69
N ASP A 73 -16.23 2.59 13.16
CA ASP A 73 -17.20 3.28 14.02
C ASP A 73 -18.02 2.22 14.77
N PRO A 74 -18.09 2.25 16.12
CA PRO A 74 -18.75 1.22 16.93
C PRO A 74 -20.28 1.17 16.76
#